data_AF-A0A7C9CEG5-F1
#
_entry.id   AF-A0A7C9CEG5-F1
#
_cell.length_a   1.000
_cell.length_b   1.000
_cell.length_c   1.000
_cell.angle_alpha   90.00
_cell.angle_beta   90.00
_cell.angle_gamma   90.00
#
_symmetry.space_group_name_H-M   'P 1'
#
loop_
_entity.id
_entity.type
_entity.pdbx_description
1 polymer ?
#
loop_
_entity_poly.entity_id
_entity_poly.type
_entity_poly.pdbx_seq_one_letter_code
_entity_poly.pdbx_strand_id
1 'polypeptide(L)'
;FPFFEFPDSDVMAQQQQQQIQQPQPPPPPPPQQQSSSRLNRLLTLLDTGSTQQTRFAAARQIGDIAKSHPQELNPLLRKVSQYLRSRNWDTRVAAARAIGAIAENSKRTSSIEQLIASAAKRVSEAGLDCPDLRPTNEVNKWP
;
A
#
# COMPACT_ATOMS: atom_id res chain seq x y z
N PHE A 1 -55.38 -55.97 20.59
CA PHE A 1 -54.54 -54.94 21.22
C PHE A 1 -53.17 -55.00 20.56
N PRO A 2 -52.72 -53.96 19.83
CA PRO A 2 -51.36 -53.97 19.31
C PRO A 2 -50.39 -53.68 20.46
N PHE A 3 -49.29 -54.43 20.43
CA PHE A 3 -48.14 -54.35 21.32
C PHE A 3 -47.45 -52.98 21.11
N PHE A 4 -47.29 -52.23 22.20
CA PHE A 4 -46.65 -50.92 22.18
C PHE A 4 -45.13 -51.16 22.22
N GLU A 5 -44.50 -51.19 21.05
CA GLU A 5 -43.05 -51.31 20.90
C GLU A 5 -42.41 -50.03 21.44
N PHE A 6 -41.83 -50.10 22.65
CA PHE A 6 -41.09 -49.00 23.23
C PHE A 6 -39.73 -48.89 22.50
N PRO A 7 -39.40 -47.75 21.89
CA PRO A 7 -38.12 -47.59 21.20
C PRO A 7 -36.94 -47.63 22.19
N ASP A 8 -35.92 -48.40 21.82
CA ASP A 8 -34.67 -48.62 22.57
C ASP A 8 -33.97 -47.31 22.98
N SER A 9 -33.47 -47.26 24.22
CA SER A 9 -32.80 -46.08 24.80
C SER A 9 -31.48 -45.70 24.11
N ASP A 10 -30.92 -46.60 23.30
CA ASP A 10 -29.70 -46.35 22.51
C ASP A 10 -29.89 -45.31 21.41
N VAL A 11 -31.11 -45.13 20.90
CA VAL A 11 -31.41 -44.16 19.83
C VAL A 11 -31.31 -42.71 20.34
N MET A 12 -31.56 -42.48 21.64
CA MET A 12 -31.47 -41.14 22.25
C MET A 12 -30.02 -40.71 22.49
N ALA A 13 -29.15 -41.64 22.89
CA ALA A 13 -27.72 -41.37 23.08
C ALA A 13 -27.01 -41.05 21.75
N GLN A 14 -27.41 -41.72 20.67
CA GLN A 14 -26.91 -41.46 19.31
C GLN A 14 -27.34 -40.07 18.79
N GLN A 15 -28.54 -39.59 19.16
CA GLN A 15 -29.02 -38.26 18.75
C GLN A 15 -28.27 -37.13 19.46
N GLN A 16 -27.86 -37.32 20.72
CA GLN A 16 -27.06 -36.34 21.45
C GLN A 16 -25.63 -36.22 20.88
N GLN A 17 -25.05 -37.32 20.37
CA GLN A 17 -23.71 -37.32 19.79
C GLN A 17 -23.63 -36.62 18.42
N GLN A 18 -24.76 -36.42 17.74
CA GLN A 18 -24.79 -35.83 16.40
C GLN A 18 -24.91 -34.30 16.41
N GLN A 19 -24.96 -33.66 17.58
CA GLN A 19 -25.17 -32.21 17.71
C GLN A 19 -23.89 -31.37 17.90
N ILE A 20 -22.68 -31.95 17.82
CA ILE A 20 -21.43 -31.22 18.13
C ILE A 20 -20.57 -30.82 16.92
N GLN A 21 -21.08 -30.91 15.69
CA GLN A 21 -20.29 -30.51 14.52
C GLN A 21 -21.05 -29.57 13.58
N GLN A 22 -21.42 -28.40 14.08
CA GLN A 22 -21.50 -27.24 13.18
C GLN A 22 -20.07 -26.74 12.93
N PRO A 23 -19.57 -26.70 11.69
CA PRO A 23 -18.30 -26.05 11.40
C PRO A 23 -18.47 -24.57 11.71
N GLN A 24 -17.68 -24.05 12.67
CA GLN A 24 -17.68 -22.62 12.95
C GLN A 24 -17.33 -21.87 11.65
N PRO A 25 -18.10 -20.84 11.24
CA PRO A 25 -17.67 -20.01 10.13
C PRO A 25 -16.27 -19.48 10.46
N PRO A 26 -15.34 -19.45 9.49
CA PRO A 26 -13.98 -19.03 9.75
C PRO A 26 -14.01 -17.67 10.46
N PRO A 27 -13.19 -17.46 11.51
CA PRO A 27 -13.15 -16.19 12.21
C PRO A 27 -12.99 -15.07 11.17
N PRO A 28 -13.76 -13.97 11.27
CA PRO A 28 -13.62 -12.87 10.33
C PRO A 28 -12.13 -12.47 10.31
N PRO A 29 -11.51 -12.33 9.12
CA PRO A 29 -10.13 -11.95 9.05
C PRO A 29 -9.91 -10.70 9.89
N PRO A 30 -8.81 -10.61 10.67
CA PRO A 30 -8.54 -9.44 11.49
C PRO A 30 -8.66 -8.18 10.62
N PRO A 31 -9.14 -7.05 11.17
CA PRO A 31 -9.31 -5.82 10.41
C PRO A 31 -7.96 -5.38 9.85
N GLN A 32 -7.65 -5.83 8.64
CA GLN A 32 -6.53 -5.33 7.88
C GLN A 32 -6.96 -3.96 7.43
N GLN A 33 -6.45 -2.94 8.14
CA GLN A 33 -6.47 -1.53 7.79
C GLN A 33 -6.72 -1.37 6.30
N GLN A 34 -7.84 -0.76 5.92
CA GLN A 34 -8.40 -0.84 4.56
C GLN A 34 -7.44 -0.31 3.47
N SER A 35 -6.42 0.48 3.85
CA SER A 35 -5.27 0.89 3.03
C SER A 35 -4.30 -0.27 2.72
N SER A 36 -4.07 -1.16 3.68
CA SER A 36 -3.31 -2.40 3.54
C SER A 36 -3.94 -3.35 2.52
N SER A 37 -5.27 -3.42 2.39
CA SER A 37 -5.90 -4.39 1.46
C SER A 37 -5.51 -4.15 0.00
N ARG A 38 -5.57 -2.89 -0.46
CA ARG A 38 -5.14 -2.52 -1.82
C ARG A 38 -3.64 -2.75 -2.02
N LEU A 39 -2.83 -2.34 -1.04
CA LEU A 39 -1.38 -2.49 -1.08
C LEU A 39 -0.96 -3.98 -1.07
N ASN A 40 -1.58 -4.80 -0.23
CA ASN A 40 -1.36 -6.24 -0.14
C ASN A 40 -1.71 -6.92 -1.47
N ARG A 41 -2.84 -6.54 -2.11
CA ARG A 41 -3.20 -7.07 -3.44
C ARG A 41 -2.16 -6.71 -4.50
N LEU A 42 -1.59 -5.51 -4.45
CA LEU A 42 -0.50 -5.12 -5.35
C LEU A 42 0.80 -5.87 -5.07
N LEU A 43 1.13 -6.13 -3.80
CA LEU A 43 2.28 -6.96 -3.43
C LEU A 43 2.10 -8.41 -3.91
N THR A 44 0.90 -8.97 -3.78
CA THR A 44 0.59 -10.28 -4.36
C THR A 44 0.77 -10.25 -5.87
N LEU A 45 0.25 -9.24 -6.57
CA LEU A 45 0.42 -9.12 -8.03
C LEU A 45 1.88 -8.89 -8.46
N LEU A 46 2.72 -8.35 -7.58
CA LEU A 46 4.15 -8.20 -7.83
C LEU A 46 4.87 -9.56 -7.83
N ASP A 47 4.39 -10.51 -7.03
CA ASP A 47 4.95 -11.86 -6.94
C ASP A 47 4.27 -12.86 -7.91
N THR A 48 2.95 -12.78 -8.06
CA THR A 48 2.12 -13.70 -8.86
C THR A 48 1.73 -13.16 -10.24
N GLY A 49 2.16 -11.95 -10.59
CA GLY A 49 1.82 -11.33 -11.86
C GLY A 49 2.21 -12.24 -13.03
N SER A 50 1.26 -12.57 -13.90
CA SER A 50 1.46 -13.52 -15.00
C SER A 50 2.49 -13.03 -16.02
N THR A 51 2.60 -11.71 -16.21
CA THR A 51 3.56 -11.08 -17.13
C THR A 51 4.45 -10.07 -16.42
N GLN A 52 5.65 -9.85 -16.97
CA GLN A 52 6.60 -8.88 -16.46
C GLN A 52 6.02 -7.45 -16.48
N GLN A 53 5.23 -7.10 -17.49
CA GLN A 53 4.57 -5.79 -17.57
C GLN A 53 3.59 -5.58 -16.42
N THR A 54 2.78 -6.59 -16.06
CA THR A 54 1.86 -6.49 -14.93
C THR A 54 2.59 -6.30 -13.61
N ARG A 55 3.70 -7.03 -13.39
CA ARG A 55 4.53 -6.87 -12.18
C ARG A 55 5.10 -5.46 -12.06
N PHE A 56 5.54 -4.87 -13.17
CA PHE A 56 6.06 -3.49 -13.19
C PHE A 56 4.98 -2.44 -13.00
N ALA A 57 3.79 -2.64 -13.59
CA ALA A 57 2.66 -1.77 -13.36
C ALA A 57 2.23 -1.79 -11.88
N ALA A 58 2.20 -2.96 -11.25
CA ALA A 58 1.95 -3.10 -9.82
C ALA A 58 3.03 -2.40 -8.98
N ALA A 59 4.31 -2.56 -9.32
CA ALA A 59 5.43 -1.89 -8.67
C ALA A 59 5.31 -0.35 -8.72
N ARG A 60 4.90 0.23 -9.86
CA ARG A 60 4.65 1.68 -9.98
C ARG A 60 3.49 2.12 -9.08
N GLN A 61 2.38 1.39 -9.09
CA GLN A 61 1.22 1.71 -8.24
C GLN A 61 1.56 1.64 -6.74
N ILE A 62 2.41 0.70 -6.32
CA ILE A 62 2.91 0.64 -4.94
C ILE A 62 3.69 1.92 -4.61
N GLY A 63 4.54 2.39 -5.52
CA GLY A 63 5.27 3.67 -5.36
C GLY A 63 4.34 4.87 -5.21
N ASP A 64 3.26 4.94 -5.99
CA ASP A 64 2.31 6.06 -5.93
C ASP A 64 1.44 6.03 -4.65
N ILE A 65 1.09 4.83 -4.16
CA ILE A 65 0.38 4.67 -2.88
C ILE A 65 1.31 5.04 -1.72
N ALA A 66 2.59 4.64 -1.77
CA ALA A 66 3.57 5.00 -0.76
C ALA A 66 3.76 6.52 -0.67
N LYS A 67 3.59 7.25 -1.78
CA LYS A 67 3.61 8.71 -1.82
C LYS A 67 2.46 9.34 -1.03
N SER A 68 1.25 8.80 -1.17
CA SER A 68 0.05 9.32 -0.50
C SER A 68 -0.08 8.87 0.95
N HIS A 69 0.62 7.79 1.35
CA HIS A 69 0.54 7.20 2.68
C HIS A 69 1.93 7.07 3.33
N PRO A 70 2.53 8.18 3.81
CA PRO A 70 3.85 8.16 4.43
C PRO A 70 3.92 7.30 5.70
N GLN A 71 2.80 7.08 6.40
CA GLN A 71 2.73 6.24 7.59
C GLN A 71 2.92 4.74 7.28
N GLU A 72 2.50 4.31 6.09
CA GLU A 72 2.58 2.90 5.65
C GLU A 72 3.89 2.57 4.91
N LEU A 73 4.77 3.56 4.71
CA LEU A 73 6.02 3.41 3.96
C LEU A 73 7.02 2.48 4.67
N ASN A 74 7.19 2.63 5.99
CA ASN A 74 8.06 1.78 6.80
C ASN A 74 7.67 0.29 6.75
N PRO A 75 6.41 -0.09 7.06
CA PRO A 75 5.98 -1.50 6.95
C PRO A 75 6.01 -2.02 5.51
N LEU A 76 5.73 -1.18 4.51
CA LEU A 76 5.87 -1.53 3.10
C LEU A 76 7.32 -1.88 2.73
N LEU A 77 8.29 -1.04 3.08
CA LEU A 77 9.71 -1.30 2.79
C LEU A 77 10.19 -2.60 3.42
N ARG A 78 9.75 -2.91 4.66
CA ARG A 78 10.06 -4.20 5.30
C ARG A 78 9.51 -5.36 4.47
N LYS A 79 8.25 -5.30 4.00
CA LYS A 79 7.66 -6.33 3.12
C LYS A 79 8.40 -6.44 1.78
N VAL A 80 8.67 -5.33 1.08
CA VAL A 80 9.38 -5.33 -0.21
C VAL A 80 10.80 -5.87 -0.08
N SER A 81 11.48 -5.61 1.05
CA SER A 81 12.80 -6.18 1.34
C SER A 81 12.79 -7.71 1.50
N GLN A 82 11.66 -8.31 1.88
CA GLN A 82 11.50 -9.77 1.92
C GLN A 82 11.35 -10.32 0.50
N TYR A 83 10.61 -9.63 -0.37
CA TYR A 83 10.46 -10.02 -1.78
C TYR A 83 11.78 -9.97 -2.57
N LEU A 84 12.75 -9.14 -2.18
CA LEU A 84 14.11 -9.16 -2.74
C LEU A 84 14.87 -10.47 -2.46
N ARG A 85 14.48 -11.22 -1.42
CA ARG A 85 15.09 -12.52 -1.05
C ARG A 85 14.32 -13.72 -1.61
N SER A 86 13.32 -13.47 -2.47
CA SER A 86 12.56 -14.54 -3.14
C SER A 86 13.45 -15.34 -4.09
N ARG A 87 13.12 -16.63 -4.29
CA ARG A 87 13.84 -17.52 -5.22
C ARG A 87 13.66 -17.11 -6.68
N ASN A 88 12.56 -16.42 -6.98
CA ASN A 88 12.16 -15.98 -8.32
C ASN A 88 12.90 -14.70 -8.72
N TRP A 89 13.72 -14.76 -9.77
CA TRP A 89 14.46 -13.60 -10.29
C TRP A 89 13.53 -12.45 -10.69
N ASP A 90 12.43 -12.76 -11.38
CA ASP A 90 11.43 -11.78 -11.80
C ASP A 90 10.84 -10.98 -10.64
N THR A 91 10.50 -11.66 -9.54
CA THR A 91 9.98 -11.03 -8.32
C THR A 91 11.03 -10.09 -7.73
N ARG A 92 12.32 -10.48 -7.74
CA ARG A 92 13.42 -9.60 -7.27
C ARG A 92 13.54 -8.32 -8.12
N VAL A 93 13.48 -8.45 -9.44
CA VAL A 93 13.56 -7.30 -10.36
C VAL A 93 12.35 -6.37 -10.19
N ALA A 94 11.14 -6.94 -10.05
CA ALA A 94 9.93 -6.16 -9.82
C ALA A 94 9.95 -5.45 -8.46
N ALA A 95 10.44 -6.11 -7.40
CA ALA A 95 10.58 -5.53 -6.07
C ALA A 95 11.61 -4.39 -6.04
N ALA A 96 12.76 -4.56 -6.71
CA ALA A 96 13.75 -3.49 -6.85
C ALA A 96 13.16 -2.26 -7.57
N ARG A 97 12.39 -2.49 -8.64
CA ARG A 97 11.66 -1.42 -9.32
C ARG A 97 10.62 -0.74 -8.43
N ALA A 98 9.92 -1.48 -7.58
CA ALA A 98 8.98 -0.90 -6.62
C ALA A 98 9.70 0.02 -5.63
N ILE A 99 10.84 -0.40 -5.08
CA ILE A 99 11.66 0.45 -4.20
C ILE A 99 12.14 1.71 -4.92
N GLY A 100 12.61 1.58 -6.16
CA GLY A 100 12.98 2.73 -6.99
C GLY A 100 11.83 3.73 -7.17
N ALA A 101 10.64 3.24 -7.53
CA ALA A 101 9.45 4.07 -7.69
C ALA A 101 9.03 4.76 -6.36
N ILE A 102 9.14 4.05 -5.23
CA ILE A 102 8.91 4.65 -3.90
C ILE A 102 9.93 5.78 -3.66
N ALA A 103 11.22 5.52 -3.87
CA ALA A 103 12.29 6.48 -3.62
C ALA A 103 12.20 7.74 -4.50
N GLU A 104 11.84 7.59 -5.78
CA GLU A 104 11.58 8.71 -6.69
C GLU A 104 10.38 9.55 -6.26
N ASN A 105 9.33 8.90 -5.75
CA ASN A 105 8.12 9.56 -5.30
C ASN A 105 8.29 10.25 -3.93
N SER A 106 9.07 9.68 -3.01
CA SER A 106 9.37 10.27 -1.70
C SER A 106 10.21 11.54 -1.76
N LYS A 107 11.07 11.69 -2.78
CA LYS A 107 11.85 12.93 -2.98
C LYS A 107 10.99 14.12 -3.45
N ARG A 108 9.85 13.85 -4.11
CA ARG A 108 8.91 14.89 -4.57
C ARG A 108 7.94 15.37 -3.50
N THR A 109 7.80 14.67 -2.37
CA THR A 109 6.85 15.04 -1.30
C THR A 109 7.45 15.94 -0.23
N SER A 110 8.76 16.13 -0.20
CA SER A 110 9.40 17.04 0.74
C SER A 110 9.38 18.47 0.20
N SER A 111 8.19 19.07 0.26
CA SER A 111 7.91 20.46 0.63
C SER A 111 8.53 21.65 -0.11
N ILE A 112 9.69 21.60 -0.76
CA ILE A 112 10.34 22.83 -1.24
C ILE A 112 9.65 23.39 -2.49
N GLU A 113 9.43 22.60 -3.54
CA GLU A 113 8.78 23.12 -4.76
C GLU A 113 7.31 23.46 -4.57
N GLN A 114 6.57 22.73 -3.73
CA GLN A 114 5.17 23.03 -3.43
C GLN A 114 5.02 24.26 -2.53
N LEU A 115 5.95 24.50 -1.60
CA LEU A 115 6.00 25.74 -0.83
C LEU A 115 6.40 26.93 -1.69
N ILE A 116 7.36 26.77 -2.63
CA ILE A 116 7.73 27.82 -3.58
C ILE A 116 6.57 28.14 -4.53
N ALA A 117 5.90 27.13 -5.10
CA ALA A 117 4.78 27.33 -6.01
C ALA A 117 3.56 27.95 -5.30
N SER A 118 3.27 27.55 -4.06
CA SER A 118 2.22 28.18 -3.25
C SER A 118 2.60 29.58 -2.76
N ALA A 119 3.86 29.83 -2.42
CA ALA A 119 4.36 31.17 -2.11
C ALA A 119 4.31 32.09 -3.33
N ALA A 120 4.75 31.63 -4.50
CA ALA A 120 4.66 32.37 -5.76
C ALA A 120 3.20 32.70 -6.12
N LYS A 121 2.28 31.74 -5.94
CA LYS A 121 0.85 31.98 -6.12
C LYS A 121 0.30 33.03 -5.15
N ARG A 122 0.74 33.01 -3.88
CA ARG A 122 0.36 34.02 -2.88
C ARG A 122 0.98 35.39 -3.13
N VAL A 123 2.17 35.47 -3.73
CA VAL A 123 2.80 36.74 -4.12
C VAL A 123 2.07 37.37 -5.32
N SER A 124 1.63 36.56 -6.29
CA SER A 124 0.79 37.05 -7.39
C SER A 124 -0.62 37.47 -6.94
N GLU A 125 -1.22 36.77 -5.97
CA GLU A 125 -2.52 37.16 -5.40
C GLU A 125 -2.43 38.36 -4.45
N ALA A 126 -1.27 38.61 -3.84
CA ALA A 126 -1.02 39.75 -2.93
C ALA A 126 -0.71 41.07 -3.66
N GLY A 127 -0.69 41.09 -5.00
CA GLY A 127 -0.51 42.32 -5.78
C GLY A 127 0.81 43.04 -5.50
N LEU A 128 1.87 42.32 -5.12
CA LEU A 128 3.21 42.87 -5.02
C LEU A 128 3.87 42.81 -6.40
N ASP A 129 3.37 43.63 -7.32
CA ASP A 129 4.20 44.13 -8.40
C ASP A 129 5.29 44.98 -7.74
N CYS A 130 6.46 44.39 -7.50
CA CYS A 130 7.66 45.14 -7.13
C CYS A 130 8.43 45.49 -8.40
N PRO A 131 8.35 46.73 -8.90
CA PRO A 131 9.10 47.13 -10.08
C PRO A 131 10.51 47.55 -9.69
N ASP A 132 11.36 46.64 -9.17
CA ASP A 132 12.80 46.98 -9.11
C ASP A 132 13.78 45.80 -8.95
N LEU A 133 13.65 44.79 -9.82
CA LEU A 133 14.80 43.92 -10.12
C LEU A 133 15.27 44.20 -11.55
N ARG A 134 15.81 45.40 -11.78
CA ARG A 134 16.77 45.58 -12.86
C ARG A 134 18.14 45.14 -12.36
N PRO A 135 18.85 44.24 -13.06
CA PRO A 135 20.22 43.91 -12.72
C PRO A 135 21.07 45.15 -13.01
N THR A 136 21.55 45.84 -11.96
CA THR A 136 22.57 46.87 -12.10
C THR A 136 23.87 46.18 -12.47
N ASN A 137 24.15 46.14 -13.77
CA ASN A 137 25.49 45.85 -14.28
C ASN A 137 26.39 47.04 -13.97
N GLU A 138 26.76 47.22 -12.70
CA GLU A 138 27.77 48.18 -12.27
C GLU A 138 29.09 47.46 -12.00
N VAL A 139 29.88 47.39 -13.09
CA VAL A 139 31.27 47.81 -13.16
C VAL A 139 32.14 47.49 -11.94
N ASN A 140 32.95 46.43 -12.09
CA ASN A 140 34.18 46.23 -11.34
C ASN A 140 35.07 47.49 -11.39
N LYS A 141 35.06 48.28 -10.31
CA LYS A 141 36.10 49.26 -9.99
C LYS A 141 36.27 49.30 -8.48
N TRP A 142 37.22 48.52 -7.98
CA TRP A 142 37.73 48.61 -6.62
C TRP A 142 39.22 49.01 -6.69
N PRO A 143 39.71 49.76 -5.69
CA PRO A 143 40.83 50.72 -5.80
C PRO A 143 42.19 50.12 -6.11
#